data_AF-A0A7C2H9Q9-F1
#
_entry.id   AF-A0A7C2H9Q9-F1
#
_cell.length_a   1.000
_cell.length_b   1.000
_cell.length_c   1.000
_cell.angle_alpha   90.00
_cell.angle_beta   90.00
_cell.angle_gamma   90.00
#
_symmetry.space_group_name_H-M   'P 1'
#
loop_
_entity.id
_entity.type
_entity.pdbx_description
1 polymer ?
#
loop_
_entity_poly.entity_id
_entity_poly.type
_entity_poly.pdbx_seq_one_letter_code
_entity_poly.pdbx_strand_id
1 'polypeptide(L)'
;MRAGNATRQSPETGWADEPDQRLQIYFLPNLLTAGNLFCGFVALTKIVEADLTPSPEGVINWAPIKLAMAFILLACIFDLFDGRVARMGGVDSPFGREFDSLADLISFGVAPAFLVHRVVLADVFVNHPQVGWFIASIYLLCGAFRLARFNVLAAQGYGGGKEFVGFPIPSAAGLVVSLTLLIIHLNERERSLGPWKYVPAVVLVFLSIMMVSTVRYPSFKSLGLRATSTFTKAIGAALFLGMLLVLRDKILYYVLPGFFTAYLVYGFVRPRLSRALRREIEDEGEEGEGNGEPPGSGGTKGCAR
;
A
#
# COMPACT_ATOMS: atom_id res chain seq x y z
N MET A 1 51.00 61.53 3.98
CA MET A 1 50.00 61.64 5.07
C MET A 1 48.64 61.76 4.39
N ARG A 2 47.87 60.67 4.19
CA ARG A 2 46.73 60.19 5.03
C ARG A 2 45.93 61.37 5.61
N ALA A 3 44.60 61.50 5.54
CA ALA A 3 43.42 60.73 5.11
C ALA A 3 42.25 61.77 5.17
N GLY A 4 41.00 61.56 4.77
CA GLY A 4 40.27 60.37 4.44
C GLY A 4 38.90 60.75 3.86
N ASN A 5 38.40 59.85 3.01
CA ASN A 5 37.10 59.87 2.37
C ASN A 5 36.00 59.67 3.41
N ALA A 6 35.00 60.56 3.44
CA ALA A 6 33.76 60.35 4.17
C ALA A 6 32.71 59.75 3.22
N THR A 7 32.73 58.42 3.06
CA THR A 7 31.65 57.68 2.38
C THR A 7 30.59 57.28 3.41
N ARG A 8 29.36 57.76 3.19
CA ARG A 8 28.13 57.34 3.87
C ARG A 8 28.02 55.81 3.87
N GLN A 9 27.90 55.21 5.06
CA GLN A 9 27.45 53.83 5.20
C GLN A 9 25.93 53.80 5.05
N SER A 10 25.43 53.14 4.00
CA SER A 10 24.07 52.62 3.94
C SER A 10 24.00 51.32 4.76
N PRO A 11 22.90 51.05 5.48
CA PRO A 11 22.76 49.80 6.20
C PRO A 11 22.63 48.66 5.19
N GLU A 12 23.59 47.73 5.21
CA GLU A 12 23.51 46.50 4.44
C GLU A 12 22.35 45.67 4.98
N THR A 13 21.26 45.60 4.21
CA THR A 13 20.22 44.60 4.41
C THR A 13 20.84 43.25 4.08
N GLY A 14 21.28 42.54 5.12
CA GLY A 14 21.66 41.14 5.04
C GLY A 14 20.45 40.31 4.66
N TRP A 15 20.20 40.18 3.36
CA TRP A 15 19.42 39.07 2.84
C TRP A 15 20.25 37.83 3.12
N ALA A 16 19.89 37.11 4.19
CA ALA A 16 20.35 35.75 4.36
C ALA A 16 20.06 35.02 3.03
N ASP A 17 21.08 34.47 2.40
CA ASP A 17 20.91 33.57 1.26
C ASP A 17 19.92 32.48 1.70
N GLU A 18 18.65 32.60 1.26
CA GLU A 18 17.74 31.48 1.33
C GLU A 18 18.41 30.38 0.51
N PRO A 19 18.74 29.21 1.10
CA PRO A 19 19.41 28.17 0.36
C PRO A 19 18.57 27.87 -0.87
N ASP A 20 19.16 27.99 -2.06
CA ASP A 20 18.58 27.63 -3.34
C ASP A 20 18.09 26.17 -3.23
N GLN A 21 16.84 25.98 -2.81
CA GLN A 21 16.22 24.67 -2.61
C GLN A 21 15.90 24.10 -3.99
N ARG A 22 16.96 23.74 -4.73
CA ARG A 22 16.82 22.97 -5.95
C ARG A 22 16.21 21.63 -5.55
N LEU A 23 14.93 21.47 -5.87
CA LEU A 23 14.21 20.21 -5.75
C LEU A 23 15.02 19.15 -6.51
N GLN A 24 15.70 18.27 -5.76
CA GLN A 24 16.44 17.17 -6.35
C GLN A 24 15.41 16.13 -6.81
N ILE A 25 15.06 16.20 -8.09
CA ILE A 25 14.18 15.25 -8.76
C ILE A 25 15.02 14.05 -9.13
N TYR A 26 14.81 12.93 -8.43
CA TYR A 26 15.48 11.68 -8.75
C TYR A 26 14.65 10.90 -9.75
N PHE A 27 15.24 10.66 -10.91
CA PHE A 27 14.50 10.15 -12.07
C PHE A 27 13.92 8.74 -11.85
N LEU A 28 14.66 7.84 -11.19
CA LEU A 28 14.28 6.43 -11.11
C LEU A 28 13.08 6.14 -10.17
N PRO A 29 13.05 6.62 -8.91
CA PRO A 29 11.86 6.49 -8.07
C PRO A 29 10.64 7.19 -8.70
N ASN A 30 10.82 8.40 -9.20
CA ASN A 30 9.73 9.16 -9.81
C ASN A 30 9.17 8.49 -11.08
N LEU A 31 9.98 7.74 -11.83
CA LEU A 31 9.49 6.96 -12.96
C LEU A 31 8.61 5.78 -12.52
N LEU A 32 8.96 5.12 -11.41
CA LEU A 32 8.15 4.04 -10.84
C LEU A 32 6.83 4.58 -10.29
N THR A 33 6.86 5.71 -9.59
CA THR A 33 5.65 6.42 -9.16
C THR A 33 4.78 6.87 -10.33
N ALA A 34 5.40 7.34 -11.43
CA ALA A 34 4.66 7.64 -12.67
C ALA A 34 4.04 6.37 -13.28
N GLY A 35 4.71 5.22 -13.17
CA GLY A 35 4.17 3.91 -13.54
C GLY A 35 2.97 3.48 -12.68
N ASN A 36 3.02 3.72 -11.37
CA ASN A 36 1.88 3.56 -10.45
C ASN A 36 0.70 4.41 -10.93
N LEU A 37 0.90 5.72 -11.13
CA LEU A 37 -0.14 6.64 -11.59
C LEU A 37 -0.73 6.22 -12.96
N PHE A 38 0.12 5.81 -13.91
CA PHE A 38 -0.32 5.32 -15.21
C PHE A 38 -1.24 4.09 -15.07
N CYS A 39 -0.90 3.16 -14.19
CA CYS A 39 -1.74 2.00 -13.92
C CYS A 39 -3.10 2.40 -13.33
N GLY A 40 -3.13 3.33 -12.38
CA GLY A 40 -4.37 3.88 -11.82
C GLY A 40 -5.25 4.53 -12.89
N PHE A 41 -4.65 5.32 -13.78
CA PHE A 41 -5.36 5.95 -14.90
C PHE A 41 -5.93 4.92 -15.88
N VAL A 42 -5.14 3.93 -16.30
CA VAL A 42 -5.62 2.87 -17.19
C VAL A 42 -6.74 2.05 -16.54
N ALA A 43 -6.63 1.76 -15.23
CA ALA A 43 -7.68 1.07 -14.49
C ALA A 43 -9.00 1.85 -14.53
N LEU A 44 -8.97 3.16 -14.29
CA LEU A 44 -10.14 4.03 -14.38
C LEU A 44 -10.76 4.02 -15.78
N THR A 45 -9.95 4.16 -16.83
CA THR A 45 -10.42 4.09 -18.21
C THR A 45 -11.12 2.76 -18.48
N LYS A 46 -10.56 1.63 -18.03
CA LYS A 46 -11.17 0.31 -18.19
C LYS A 46 -12.45 0.11 -17.37
N ILE A 47 -12.58 0.75 -16.21
CA ILE A 47 -13.84 0.77 -15.44
C ILE A 47 -14.93 1.54 -16.17
N VAL A 48 -14.58 2.65 -16.82
CA VAL A 48 -15.55 3.49 -17.56
C VAL A 48 -15.95 2.83 -18.88
N GLU A 49 -15.00 2.25 -19.61
CA GLU A 49 -15.23 1.53 -20.87
C GLU A 49 -16.00 0.21 -20.68
N ALA A 50 -16.06 -0.32 -19.44
CA ALA A 50 -16.75 -1.57 -19.16
C ALA A 50 -18.26 -1.43 -19.39
N ASP A 51 -18.76 -2.16 -20.37
CA ASP A 51 -20.19 -2.36 -20.56
C ASP A 51 -20.68 -3.47 -19.62
N LEU A 52 -21.46 -3.07 -18.63
CA LEU A 52 -22.05 -3.95 -17.62
C LEU A 52 -23.51 -4.30 -17.94
N THR A 53 -23.99 -3.97 -19.15
CA THR A 53 -25.32 -4.39 -19.57
C THR A 53 -25.34 -5.91 -19.85
N PRO A 54 -26.32 -6.65 -19.30
CA PRO A 54 -26.45 -8.07 -19.61
C PRO A 54 -26.74 -8.24 -21.11
N SER A 55 -25.98 -9.10 -21.77
CA SER A 55 -26.29 -9.52 -23.14
C SER A 55 -27.65 -10.25 -23.19
N PRO A 56 -28.26 -10.46 -24.38
CA PRO A 56 -29.55 -11.15 -24.50
C PRO A 56 -29.57 -12.55 -23.84
N GLU A 57 -28.41 -13.21 -23.74
CA GLU A 57 -28.23 -14.48 -23.02
C GLU A 57 -28.09 -14.34 -21.48
N GLY A 58 -28.18 -13.12 -20.95
CA GLY A 58 -28.02 -12.80 -19.53
C GLY A 58 -26.56 -12.78 -19.04
N VAL A 59 -25.58 -12.75 -19.95
CA VAL A 59 -24.14 -12.77 -19.62
C VAL A 59 -23.58 -11.35 -19.63
N ILE A 60 -22.81 -11.00 -18.60
CA ILE A 60 -22.08 -9.72 -18.51
C ILE A 60 -20.61 -9.95 -18.88
N ASN A 61 -20.05 -9.09 -19.71
CA ASN A 61 -18.63 -9.15 -20.06
C ASN A 61 -17.76 -8.51 -18.96
N TRP A 62 -17.23 -9.35 -18.06
CA TRP A 62 -16.36 -8.90 -16.98
C TRP A 62 -14.89 -8.67 -17.39
N ALA A 63 -14.50 -8.93 -18.63
CA ALA A 63 -13.11 -8.78 -19.08
C ALA A 63 -12.49 -7.39 -18.83
N PRO A 64 -13.13 -6.25 -19.17
CA PRO A 64 -12.57 -4.93 -18.90
C PRO A 64 -12.43 -4.64 -17.40
N ILE A 65 -13.38 -5.11 -16.58
CA ILE A 65 -13.31 -4.98 -15.12
C ILE A 65 -12.16 -5.82 -14.54
N LYS A 66 -11.99 -7.07 -15.01
CA LYS A 66 -10.86 -7.94 -14.63
C LYS A 66 -9.52 -7.32 -15.01
N LEU A 67 -9.45 -6.65 -16.16
CA LEU A 67 -8.25 -5.90 -16.59
C LEU A 67 -7.99 -4.68 -15.71
N ALA A 68 -9.01 -3.89 -15.38
CA ALA A 68 -8.88 -2.75 -14.46
C ALA A 68 -8.33 -3.18 -13.10
N MET A 69 -8.88 -4.25 -12.53
CA MET A 69 -8.41 -4.85 -11.28
C MET A 69 -6.94 -5.28 -11.36
N ALA A 70 -6.51 -5.87 -12.49
CA ALA A 70 -5.12 -6.25 -12.70
C ALA A 70 -4.19 -5.03 -12.73
N PHE A 71 -4.62 -3.92 -13.34
CA PHE A 71 -3.84 -2.66 -13.32
C PHE A 71 -3.74 -2.06 -11.91
N ILE A 72 -4.80 -2.09 -11.09
CA ILE A 72 -4.72 -1.64 -9.69
C ILE A 72 -3.69 -2.48 -8.91
N LEU A 73 -3.70 -3.80 -9.09
CA LEU A 73 -2.72 -4.69 -8.45
C LEU A 73 -1.29 -4.45 -8.97
N LEU A 74 -1.15 -4.16 -10.27
CA LEU A 74 0.14 -3.78 -10.86
C LEU A 74 0.65 -2.44 -10.29
N ALA A 75 -0.25 -1.50 -10.03
CA ALA A 75 0.07 -0.23 -9.37
C ALA A 75 0.65 -0.47 -7.96
N CYS A 76 0.09 -1.41 -7.18
CA CYS A 76 0.65 -1.82 -5.88
C CYS A 76 2.08 -2.35 -5.99
N ILE A 77 2.40 -3.04 -7.10
CA ILE A 77 3.74 -3.54 -7.35
C ILE A 77 4.69 -2.36 -7.59
N PHE A 78 4.30 -1.38 -8.42
CA PHE A 78 5.12 -0.19 -8.68
C PHE A 78 5.35 0.66 -7.42
N ASP A 79 4.32 0.91 -6.61
CA ASP A 79 4.41 1.57 -5.30
C ASP A 79 5.41 0.86 -4.37
N LEU A 80 5.33 -0.47 -4.27
CA LEU A 80 6.27 -1.24 -3.46
C LEU A 80 7.72 -1.10 -3.96
N PHE A 81 7.93 -1.06 -5.27
CA PHE A 81 9.25 -0.88 -5.86
C PHE A 81 9.78 0.54 -5.68
N ASP A 82 8.97 1.58 -5.88
CA ASP A 82 9.42 2.97 -5.73
C ASP A 82 9.90 3.26 -4.30
N GLY A 83 9.17 2.77 -3.30
CA GLY A 83 9.50 2.99 -1.89
C GLY A 83 10.69 2.17 -1.44
N ARG A 84 11.01 1.06 -2.14
CA ARG A 84 12.25 0.28 -1.92
C ARG A 84 13.43 0.97 -2.58
N VAL A 85 13.29 1.44 -3.81
CA VAL A 85 14.35 2.08 -4.60
C VAL A 85 14.74 3.42 -3.98
N ALA A 86 13.78 4.25 -3.53
CA ALA A 86 14.06 5.50 -2.83
C ALA A 86 14.88 5.28 -1.55
N ARG A 87 14.52 4.27 -0.74
CA ARG A 87 15.25 3.93 0.49
C ARG A 87 16.63 3.34 0.25
N MET A 88 16.78 2.46 -0.76
CA MET A 88 18.08 1.87 -1.11
C MET A 88 19.05 2.90 -1.68
N GLY A 89 18.54 3.93 -2.35
CA GLY A 89 19.33 5.06 -2.82
C GLY A 89 19.77 6.03 -1.73
N GLY A 90 19.20 5.95 -0.51
CA GLY A 90 19.41 6.96 0.54
C GLY A 90 18.78 8.31 0.20
N VAL A 91 17.75 8.30 -0.64
CA VAL A 91 17.32 9.42 -1.45
C VAL A 91 15.80 9.55 -1.34
N ASP A 92 15.35 10.22 -0.28
CA ASP A 92 13.95 10.64 -0.13
C ASP A 92 13.88 12.14 -0.46
N SER A 93 13.36 12.48 -1.63
CA SER A 93 13.08 13.87 -1.99
C SER A 93 11.68 14.30 -1.51
N PRO A 94 11.49 15.54 -1.02
CA PRO A 94 10.16 16.05 -0.67
C PRO A 94 9.19 16.01 -1.85
N PHE A 95 9.69 16.28 -3.06
CA PHE A 95 8.91 16.19 -4.29
C PHE A 95 8.38 14.76 -4.55
N GLY A 96 9.27 13.77 -4.48
CA GLY A 96 8.92 12.37 -4.73
C GLY A 96 7.86 11.87 -3.75
N ARG A 97 7.93 12.29 -2.48
CA ARG A 97 6.92 11.94 -1.46
C ARG A 97 5.53 12.49 -1.78
N GLU A 98 5.44 13.75 -2.21
CA GLU A 98 4.16 14.34 -2.61
C GLU A 98 3.65 13.71 -3.90
N PHE A 99 4.53 13.45 -4.87
CA PHE A 99 4.18 12.78 -6.12
C PHE A 99 3.67 11.35 -5.89
N ASP A 100 4.30 10.60 -4.99
CA ASP A 100 3.88 9.27 -4.54
C ASP A 100 2.48 9.29 -3.93
N SER A 101 2.22 10.23 -3.02
CA SER A 101 0.90 10.39 -2.42
C SER A 101 -0.20 10.74 -3.42
N LEU A 102 0.11 11.56 -4.44
CA LEU A 102 -0.83 11.86 -5.52
C LEU A 102 -1.10 10.63 -6.39
N ALA A 103 -0.06 9.87 -6.74
CA ALA A 103 -0.20 8.64 -7.50
C ALA A 103 -1.03 7.60 -6.74
N ASP A 104 -0.73 7.39 -5.46
CA ASP A 104 -1.45 6.50 -4.55
C ASP A 104 -2.92 6.88 -4.40
N LEU A 105 -3.23 8.17 -4.31
CA LEU A 105 -4.61 8.62 -4.22
C LEU A 105 -5.41 8.21 -5.46
N ILE A 106 -4.83 8.33 -6.66
CA ILE A 106 -5.50 7.93 -7.90
C ILE A 106 -5.62 6.41 -8.01
N SER A 107 -4.51 5.68 -7.79
CA SER A 107 -4.43 4.24 -7.99
C SER A 107 -5.16 3.42 -6.91
N PHE A 108 -5.13 3.88 -5.66
CA PHE A 108 -5.64 3.12 -4.49
C PHE A 108 -6.82 3.78 -3.80
N GLY A 109 -7.03 5.08 -4.01
CA GLY A 109 -8.23 5.80 -3.58
C GLY A 109 -9.31 5.81 -4.65
N VAL A 110 -9.05 6.52 -5.75
CA VAL A 110 -10.05 6.81 -6.79
C VAL A 110 -10.43 5.55 -7.56
N ALA A 111 -9.46 4.79 -8.09
CA ALA A 111 -9.74 3.62 -8.92
C ALA A 111 -10.56 2.54 -8.18
N PRO A 112 -10.23 2.12 -6.94
CA PRO A 112 -11.05 1.16 -6.20
C PRO A 112 -12.42 1.72 -5.80
N ALA A 113 -12.53 3.01 -5.44
CA ALA A 113 -13.82 3.63 -5.15
C ALA A 113 -14.76 3.58 -6.37
N PHE A 114 -14.24 3.94 -7.54
CA PHE A 114 -14.98 3.91 -8.80
C PHE A 114 -15.34 2.49 -9.23
N LEU A 115 -14.41 1.54 -9.04
CA LEU A 115 -14.63 0.12 -9.32
C LEU A 115 -15.85 -0.40 -8.57
N VAL A 116 -15.89 -0.26 -7.24
CA VAL A 116 -17.02 -0.78 -6.45
C VAL A 116 -18.29 0.01 -6.72
N HIS A 117 -18.19 1.33 -6.96
CA HIS A 117 -19.34 2.14 -7.33
C HIS A 117 -20.04 1.58 -8.58
N ARG A 118 -19.28 1.37 -9.66
CA ARG A 118 -19.82 0.88 -10.94
C ARG A 118 -20.24 -0.59 -10.90
N VAL A 119 -19.46 -1.45 -10.25
CA VAL A 119 -19.67 -2.91 -10.28
C VAL A 119 -20.73 -3.37 -9.29
N VAL A 120 -20.82 -2.73 -8.12
CA VAL A 120 -21.65 -3.22 -7.02
C VAL A 120 -22.69 -2.19 -6.60
N LEU A 121 -22.30 -0.96 -6.25
CA LEU A 121 -23.23 -0.03 -5.61
C LEU A 121 -24.31 0.46 -6.58
N ALA A 122 -24.02 0.56 -7.88
CA ALA A 122 -25.00 0.90 -8.90
C ALA A 122 -26.14 -0.13 -9.00
N ASP A 123 -25.84 -1.42 -8.83
CA ASP A 123 -26.81 -2.51 -8.85
C ASP A 123 -27.49 -2.74 -7.49
N VAL A 124 -26.80 -2.43 -6.39
CA VAL A 124 -27.36 -2.57 -5.03
C VAL A 124 -28.35 -1.46 -4.70
N PHE A 125 -28.03 -0.22 -5.10
CA PHE A 125 -28.81 0.98 -4.79
C PHE A 125 -29.50 1.53 -6.04
N VAL A 126 -30.11 0.69 -6.87
CA VAL A 126 -30.84 1.10 -8.10
C VAL A 126 -31.86 2.21 -7.82
N ASN A 127 -32.58 2.10 -6.70
CA ASN A 127 -33.60 3.09 -6.29
C ASN A 127 -33.00 4.38 -5.70
N HIS A 128 -31.74 4.34 -5.25
CA HIS A 128 -31.07 5.45 -4.58
C HIS A 128 -29.60 5.56 -5.02
N PRO A 129 -29.34 5.88 -6.31
CA PRO A 129 -27.97 5.94 -6.85
C PRO A 129 -27.07 6.95 -6.12
N GLN A 130 -27.69 7.92 -5.45
CA GLN A 130 -27.04 8.91 -4.59
C GLN A 130 -26.23 8.29 -3.45
N VAL A 131 -26.77 7.25 -2.83
CA VAL A 131 -26.10 6.52 -1.75
C VAL A 131 -24.85 5.81 -2.28
N GLY A 132 -24.92 5.33 -3.52
CA GLY A 132 -23.85 4.60 -4.18
C GLY A 132 -22.58 5.43 -4.33
N TRP A 133 -22.67 6.63 -4.91
CA TRP A 133 -21.49 7.47 -5.08
C TRP A 133 -21.07 8.16 -3.77
N PHE A 134 -21.99 8.37 -2.84
CA PHE A 134 -21.67 8.91 -1.51
C PHE A 134 -20.82 7.96 -0.67
N ILE A 135 -21.12 6.65 -0.67
CA ILE A 135 -20.27 5.66 0.04
C ILE A 135 -18.88 5.58 -0.61
N ALA A 136 -18.80 5.61 -1.94
CA ALA A 136 -17.53 5.62 -2.66
C ALA A 136 -16.69 6.87 -2.35
N SER A 137 -17.33 8.04 -2.23
CA SER A 137 -16.63 9.29 -1.88
C SER A 137 -16.09 9.28 -0.45
N ILE A 138 -16.79 8.65 0.50
CA ILE A 138 -16.29 8.46 1.87
C ILE A 138 -14.96 7.69 1.86
N TYR A 139 -14.87 6.58 1.12
CA TYR A 139 -13.61 5.82 1.01
C TYR A 139 -12.48 6.67 0.43
N LEU A 140 -12.75 7.42 -0.63
CA LEU A 140 -11.78 8.32 -1.24
C LEU A 140 -11.30 9.41 -0.26
N LEU A 141 -12.24 10.07 0.44
CA LEU A 141 -11.93 11.13 1.41
C LEU A 141 -11.10 10.60 2.59
N CYS A 142 -11.45 9.43 3.11
CA CYS A 142 -10.69 8.78 4.18
C CYS A 142 -9.27 8.39 3.72
N GLY A 143 -9.15 7.89 2.48
CA GLY A 143 -7.84 7.62 1.86
C GLY A 143 -6.98 8.86 1.69
N ALA A 144 -7.57 9.97 1.20
CA ALA A 144 -6.87 11.25 1.06
C ALA A 144 -6.42 11.81 2.42
N PHE A 145 -7.29 11.78 3.43
CA PHE A 145 -6.95 12.22 4.79
C PHE A 145 -5.80 11.41 5.39
N ARG A 146 -5.80 10.08 5.15
CA ARG A 146 -4.72 9.19 5.58
C ARG A 146 -3.37 9.60 4.96
N LEU A 147 -3.33 9.82 3.66
CA LEU A 147 -2.11 10.21 2.93
C LEU A 147 -1.61 11.57 3.40
N ALA A 148 -2.51 12.56 3.52
CA ALA A 148 -2.16 13.89 4.04
C ALA A 148 -1.56 13.81 5.45
N ARG A 149 -2.17 13.03 6.34
CA ARG A 149 -1.65 12.81 7.69
C ARG A 149 -0.27 12.15 7.68
N PHE A 150 -0.05 11.17 6.80
CA PHE A 150 1.24 10.51 6.65
C PHE A 150 2.33 11.50 6.19
N ASN A 151 2.05 12.33 5.19
CA ASN A 151 2.99 13.33 4.68
C ASN A 151 3.35 14.38 5.75
N VAL A 152 2.36 14.87 6.50
CA VAL A 152 2.59 15.81 7.61
C VAL A 152 3.44 15.20 8.72
N LEU A 153 3.14 13.98 9.15
CA LEU A 153 3.94 13.29 10.18
C LEU A 153 5.37 13.02 9.71
N ALA A 154 5.55 12.71 8.43
CA ALA A 154 6.87 12.52 7.84
C ALA A 154 7.66 13.83 7.71
N ALA A 155 7.00 14.96 7.45
CA ALA A 155 7.62 16.29 7.45
C ALA A 155 8.05 16.74 8.86
N GLN A 156 7.33 16.30 9.90
CA GLN A 156 7.64 16.59 11.31
C GLN A 156 8.70 15.65 11.91
N GLY A 157 9.32 14.76 11.13
CA GLY A 157 10.38 13.86 11.61
C GLY A 157 9.90 12.64 12.41
N TYR A 158 8.58 12.42 12.53
CA TYR A 158 8.01 11.25 13.23
C TYR A 158 7.95 9.98 12.36
N GLY A 159 8.56 9.98 11.16
CA GLY A 159 8.47 8.91 10.16
C GLY A 159 9.28 7.62 10.43
N GLY A 160 9.97 7.51 11.57
CA GLY A 160 10.93 6.42 11.84
C GLY A 160 10.41 5.19 12.60
N GLY A 161 9.11 5.10 12.91
CA GLY A 161 8.56 3.98 13.70
C GLY A 161 8.41 2.67 12.90
N LYS A 162 8.70 1.52 13.52
CA LYS A 162 8.43 0.16 12.98
C LYS A 162 6.93 -0.17 12.79
N GLU A 163 6.03 0.72 13.19
CA GLU A 163 4.58 0.51 13.15
C GLU A 163 3.89 1.61 12.31
N PHE A 164 2.98 1.23 11.41
CA PHE A 164 2.13 2.18 10.68
C PHE A 164 0.89 2.52 11.51
N VAL A 165 0.42 3.76 11.44
CA VAL A 165 -0.84 4.19 12.09
C VAL A 165 -1.97 4.22 11.05
N GLY A 166 -3.02 3.44 11.29
CA GLY A 166 -4.16 3.17 10.41
C GLY A 166 -3.87 2.12 9.32
N PHE A 167 -4.90 1.62 8.63
CA PHE A 167 -4.78 0.61 7.56
C PHE A 167 -4.26 1.13 6.20
N PRO A 168 -3.12 0.64 5.66
CA PRO A 168 -2.49 1.17 4.43
C PRO A 168 -3.43 1.26 3.23
N ILE A 169 -3.37 2.37 2.49
CA ILE A 169 -4.24 2.57 1.32
C ILE A 169 -3.98 1.55 0.20
N PRO A 170 -2.73 1.10 -0.10
CA PRO A 170 -2.52 0.05 -1.10
C PRO A 170 -3.12 -1.30 -0.64
N SER A 171 -3.07 -1.58 0.67
CA SER A 171 -3.70 -2.78 1.25
C SER A 171 -5.22 -2.69 1.24
N ALA A 172 -5.79 -1.50 1.44
CA ALA A 172 -7.23 -1.23 1.30
C ALA A 172 -7.69 -1.47 -0.14
N ALA A 173 -6.97 -0.93 -1.12
CA ALA A 173 -7.24 -1.17 -2.53
C ALA A 173 -7.16 -2.66 -2.88
N GLY A 174 -6.13 -3.36 -2.40
CA GLY A 174 -5.97 -4.80 -2.58
C GLY A 174 -7.15 -5.61 -2.02
N LEU A 175 -7.64 -5.27 -0.83
CA LEU A 175 -8.82 -5.90 -0.25
C LEU A 175 -10.08 -5.63 -1.10
N VAL A 176 -10.30 -4.38 -1.49
CA VAL A 176 -11.44 -3.97 -2.31
C VAL A 176 -11.46 -4.72 -3.65
N VAL A 177 -10.33 -4.74 -4.34
CA VAL A 177 -10.18 -5.42 -5.63
C VAL A 177 -10.40 -6.93 -5.49
N SER A 178 -9.73 -7.56 -4.51
CA SER A 178 -9.82 -9.00 -4.30
C SER A 178 -11.22 -9.47 -3.90
N LEU A 179 -11.92 -8.71 -3.07
CA LEU A 179 -13.30 -8.99 -2.69
C LEU A 179 -14.27 -8.80 -3.86
N THR A 180 -14.09 -7.75 -4.65
CA THR A 180 -14.91 -7.51 -5.86
C THR A 180 -14.73 -8.64 -6.86
N LEU A 181 -13.50 -9.10 -7.04
CA LEU A 181 -13.16 -10.23 -7.90
C LEU A 181 -13.80 -11.55 -7.42
N LEU A 182 -13.83 -11.80 -6.11
CA LEU A 182 -14.55 -12.94 -5.52
C LEU A 182 -16.05 -12.88 -5.80
N ILE A 183 -16.67 -11.70 -5.66
CA ILE A 183 -18.11 -11.52 -5.88
C ILE A 183 -18.48 -11.72 -7.34
N ILE A 184 -17.68 -11.20 -8.28
CA ILE A 184 -17.88 -11.46 -9.71
C ILE A 184 -17.83 -12.97 -9.99
N HIS A 185 -16.85 -13.67 -9.41
CA HIS A 185 -16.71 -15.12 -9.57
C HIS A 185 -17.90 -15.91 -9.01
N LEU A 186 -18.40 -15.53 -7.82
CA LEU A 186 -19.60 -16.15 -7.23
C LEU A 186 -20.85 -15.86 -8.07
N ASN A 187 -20.99 -14.65 -8.61
CA ASN A 187 -22.10 -14.27 -9.48
C ASN A 187 -22.13 -15.09 -10.78
N GLU A 188 -20.96 -15.27 -11.42
CA GLU A 188 -20.81 -16.10 -12.62
C GLU A 188 -21.22 -17.56 -12.35
N ARG A 189 -21.08 -18.06 -11.11
CA ARG A 189 -21.34 -19.46 -10.74
C ARG A 189 -22.77 -19.75 -10.28
N GLU A 190 -23.35 -18.89 -9.43
CA GLU A 190 -24.64 -19.17 -8.78
C GLU A 190 -25.82 -18.37 -9.34
N ARG A 191 -25.60 -17.45 -10.29
CA ARG A 191 -26.61 -16.57 -10.94
C ARG A 191 -27.50 -15.73 -10.01
N SER A 192 -27.42 -15.88 -8.69
CA SER A 192 -28.06 -15.00 -7.72
C SER A 192 -27.17 -14.76 -6.50
N LEU A 193 -26.72 -13.52 -6.31
CA LEU A 193 -25.85 -13.11 -5.21
C LEU A 193 -26.58 -12.93 -3.87
N GLY A 194 -27.91 -13.02 -3.82
CA GLY A 194 -28.68 -12.85 -2.58
C GLY A 194 -28.25 -11.61 -1.76
N PRO A 195 -28.08 -11.72 -0.43
CA PRO A 195 -27.60 -10.62 0.41
C PRO A 195 -26.08 -10.35 0.27
N TRP A 196 -25.30 -11.20 -0.40
CA TRP A 196 -23.85 -11.02 -0.54
C TRP A 196 -23.48 -9.77 -1.35
N LYS A 197 -24.40 -9.25 -2.16
CA LYS A 197 -24.22 -7.98 -2.89
C LYS A 197 -23.97 -6.77 -1.99
N TYR A 198 -24.44 -6.80 -0.74
CA TYR A 198 -24.23 -5.68 0.21
C TYR A 198 -22.84 -5.70 0.86
N VAL A 199 -22.11 -6.83 0.79
CA VAL A 199 -20.82 -7.00 1.48
C VAL A 199 -19.76 -5.97 1.05
N PRO A 200 -19.56 -5.65 -0.24
CA PRO A 200 -18.57 -4.64 -0.65
C PRO A 200 -18.87 -3.25 -0.14
N ALA A 201 -20.15 -2.87 -0.07
CA ALA A 201 -20.55 -1.57 0.46
C ALA A 201 -20.21 -1.46 1.96
N VAL A 202 -20.51 -2.50 2.73
CA VAL A 202 -20.15 -2.57 4.16
C VAL A 202 -18.64 -2.56 4.34
N VAL A 203 -17.89 -3.33 3.54
CA VAL A 203 -16.43 -3.36 3.59
C VAL A 203 -15.82 -2.01 3.22
N LEU A 204 -16.37 -1.27 2.24
CA LEU A 204 -15.89 0.06 1.89
C LEU A 204 -16.00 1.04 3.07
N VAL A 205 -17.17 1.07 3.71
CA VAL A 205 -17.40 1.92 4.89
C VAL A 205 -16.48 1.51 6.03
N PHE A 206 -16.34 0.20 6.27
CA PHE A 206 -15.46 -0.33 7.30
C PHE A 206 -13.99 0.05 7.05
N LEU A 207 -13.49 -0.10 5.82
CA LEU A 207 -12.15 0.31 5.42
C LEU A 207 -11.93 1.82 5.59
N SER A 208 -12.92 2.62 5.26
CA SER A 208 -12.88 4.08 5.44
C SER A 208 -12.62 4.45 6.90
N ILE A 209 -13.37 3.83 7.82
CA ILE A 209 -13.19 4.01 9.28
C ILE A 209 -11.80 3.52 9.70
N MET A 210 -11.33 2.38 9.19
CA MET A 210 -10.03 1.80 9.52
C MET A 210 -8.84 2.64 9.00
N MET A 211 -8.99 3.34 7.88
CA MET A 211 -7.96 4.22 7.33
C MET A 211 -7.72 5.46 8.19
N VAL A 212 -8.78 6.02 8.79
CA VAL A 212 -8.72 7.21 9.67
C VAL A 212 -8.37 6.83 11.12
N SER A 213 -8.68 5.60 11.52
CA SER A 213 -8.43 5.09 12.87
C SER A 213 -6.94 5.07 13.26
N THR A 214 -6.65 5.22 14.56
CA THR A 214 -5.30 5.19 15.13
C THR A 214 -4.76 3.77 15.38
N VAL A 215 -5.39 2.75 14.81
CA VAL A 215 -4.98 1.35 14.94
C VAL A 215 -3.58 1.15 14.35
N ARG A 216 -2.66 0.53 15.10
CA ARG A 216 -1.29 0.32 14.64
C ARG A 216 -1.15 -1.00 13.89
N TYR A 217 -0.93 -0.94 12.59
CA TYR A 217 -0.67 -2.10 11.76
C TYR A 217 0.84 -2.40 11.75
N PRO A 218 1.24 -3.65 12.00
CA PRO A 218 2.63 -4.05 11.88
C PRO A 218 3.04 -3.87 10.42
N SER A 219 4.13 -3.14 10.26
CA SER A 219 4.77 -3.01 8.98
C SER A 219 5.50 -4.31 8.70
N PHE A 220 5.26 -4.96 7.57
CA PHE A 220 6.13 -6.06 7.08
C PHE A 220 7.56 -5.58 6.73
N LYS A 221 7.99 -4.43 7.26
CA LYS A 221 9.30 -3.80 7.07
C LYS A 221 10.44 -4.49 7.83
N SER A 222 10.19 -5.52 8.63
CA SER A 222 11.24 -6.28 9.33
C SER A 222 11.35 -7.76 8.94
N LEU A 223 10.80 -8.18 7.79
CA LEU A 223 11.27 -9.42 7.17
C LEU A 223 12.69 -9.15 6.62
N GLY A 224 13.65 -9.15 7.53
CA GLY A 224 15.06 -9.24 7.23
C GLY A 224 15.25 -10.53 6.47
N LEU A 225 15.34 -10.43 5.14
CA LEU A 225 15.83 -11.51 4.30
C LEU A 225 17.34 -11.67 4.53
N ARG A 226 17.76 -11.84 5.79
CA ARG A 226 19.16 -12.01 6.16
C ARG A 226 19.54 -13.46 5.88
N ALA A 227 20.67 -13.60 5.17
CA ALA A 227 21.47 -14.81 5.01
C ALA A 227 20.76 -16.12 4.54
N THR A 228 20.49 -16.22 3.23
CA THR A 228 20.56 -17.47 2.44
C THR A 228 20.58 -17.06 0.95
N SER A 229 21.29 -17.81 0.10
CA SER A 229 21.70 -17.44 -1.25
C SER A 229 20.60 -16.71 -2.05
N THR A 230 20.96 -15.58 -2.67
CA THR A 230 20.08 -14.78 -3.54
C THR A 230 19.40 -15.64 -4.60
N PHE A 231 20.07 -16.71 -5.04
CA PHE A 231 19.59 -17.66 -6.04
C PHE A 231 18.44 -18.56 -5.54
N THR A 232 18.52 -19.08 -4.31
CA THR A 232 17.46 -19.93 -3.73
C THR A 232 16.19 -19.14 -3.45
N LYS A 233 16.31 -17.87 -3.03
CA LYS A 233 15.17 -16.95 -2.88
C LYS A 233 14.57 -16.57 -4.23
N ALA A 234 15.39 -16.36 -5.26
CA ALA A 234 14.91 -16.09 -6.61
C ALA A 234 14.16 -17.29 -7.20
N ILE A 235 14.68 -18.50 -7.02
CA ILE A 235 14.02 -19.75 -7.44
C ILE A 235 12.73 -19.99 -6.64
N GLY A 236 12.77 -19.82 -5.32
CA GLY A 236 11.57 -19.94 -4.48
C GLY A 236 10.50 -18.92 -4.85
N ALA A 237 10.89 -17.66 -5.12
CA ALA A 237 9.99 -16.62 -5.60
C ALA A 237 9.46 -16.92 -7.01
N ALA A 238 10.30 -17.43 -7.93
CA ALA A 238 9.89 -17.80 -9.28
C ALA A 238 8.98 -19.03 -9.31
N LEU A 239 9.20 -20.00 -8.44
CA LEU A 239 8.33 -21.18 -8.27
C LEU A 239 7.02 -20.81 -7.60
N PHE A 240 7.04 -19.95 -6.58
CA PHE A 240 5.83 -19.41 -5.97
C PHE A 240 5.03 -18.57 -6.97
N LEU A 241 5.70 -17.71 -7.73
CA LEU A 241 5.10 -16.91 -8.79
C LEU A 241 4.55 -17.80 -9.91
N GLY A 242 5.32 -18.82 -10.35
CA GLY A 242 4.89 -19.79 -11.34
C GLY A 242 3.70 -20.63 -10.87
N MET A 243 3.69 -21.08 -9.62
CA MET A 243 2.57 -21.79 -9.01
C MET A 243 1.34 -20.90 -8.88
N LEU A 244 1.52 -19.62 -8.52
CA LEU A 244 0.44 -18.63 -8.47
C LEU A 244 -0.15 -18.34 -9.86
N LEU A 245 0.69 -18.33 -10.90
CA LEU A 245 0.25 -18.19 -12.29
C LEU A 245 -0.49 -19.43 -12.82
N VAL A 246 -0.03 -20.63 -12.46
CA VAL A 246 -0.65 -21.91 -12.86
C VAL A 246 -1.98 -22.13 -12.15
N LEU A 247 -2.08 -21.72 -10.87
CA LEU A 247 -3.29 -21.87 -10.07
C LEU A 247 -4.17 -20.62 -10.08
N ARG A 248 -3.86 -19.65 -10.97
CA ARG A 248 -4.54 -18.35 -11.11
C ARG A 248 -6.06 -18.48 -11.11
N ASP A 249 -6.60 -19.41 -11.89
CA ASP A 249 -8.05 -19.45 -12.12
C ASP A 249 -8.86 -20.10 -10.98
N LYS A 250 -8.19 -20.77 -10.03
CA LYS A 250 -8.86 -21.44 -8.89
C LYS A 250 -8.43 -20.90 -7.53
N ILE A 251 -7.17 -20.51 -7.37
CA ILE A 251 -6.59 -20.13 -6.08
C ILE A 251 -6.62 -18.60 -5.90
N LEU A 252 -6.42 -17.82 -6.96
CA LEU A 252 -6.38 -16.36 -6.88
C LEU A 252 -7.67 -15.77 -6.31
N TYR A 253 -8.83 -16.28 -6.77
CA TYR A 253 -10.15 -15.79 -6.37
C TYR A 253 -10.46 -15.98 -4.88
N TYR A 254 -9.90 -17.00 -4.22
CA TYR A 254 -10.14 -17.28 -2.80
C TYR A 254 -8.98 -16.86 -1.90
N VAL A 255 -7.73 -17.04 -2.35
CA VAL A 255 -6.54 -16.74 -1.55
C VAL A 255 -6.27 -15.26 -1.43
N LEU A 256 -6.43 -14.48 -2.51
CA LEU A 256 -6.18 -13.04 -2.45
C LEU A 256 -7.13 -12.30 -1.47
N PRO A 257 -8.46 -12.49 -1.53
CA PRO A 257 -9.35 -11.88 -0.53
C PRO A 257 -9.16 -12.49 0.85
N GLY A 258 -8.90 -13.80 0.96
CA GLY A 258 -8.58 -14.44 2.25
C GLY A 258 -7.34 -13.83 2.91
N PHE A 259 -6.27 -13.60 2.14
CA PHE A 259 -5.04 -12.99 2.61
C PHE A 259 -5.23 -11.55 3.07
N PHE A 260 -5.86 -10.69 2.24
CA PHE A 260 -6.11 -9.30 2.63
C PHE A 260 -7.09 -9.20 3.80
N THR A 261 -8.09 -10.08 3.87
CA THR A 261 -9.03 -10.12 4.99
C THR A 261 -8.33 -10.56 6.27
N ALA A 262 -7.50 -11.62 6.20
CA ALA A 262 -6.70 -12.05 7.34
C ALA A 262 -5.75 -10.95 7.81
N TYR A 263 -5.12 -10.20 6.90
CA TYR A 263 -4.27 -9.06 7.26
C TYR A 263 -5.06 -7.93 7.94
N LEU A 264 -6.24 -7.60 7.43
CA LEU A 264 -7.15 -6.62 8.05
C LEU A 264 -7.60 -7.06 9.44
N VAL A 265 -8.03 -8.32 9.59
CA VAL A 265 -8.48 -8.91 10.85
C VAL A 265 -7.33 -8.96 11.85
N TYR A 266 -6.15 -9.40 11.43
CA TYR A 266 -4.95 -9.44 12.26
C TYR A 266 -4.64 -8.06 12.84
N GLY A 267 -4.65 -7.01 12.02
CA GLY A 267 -4.39 -5.66 12.52
C GLY A 267 -5.55 -5.03 13.32
N PHE A 268 -6.79 -5.48 13.15
CA PHE A 268 -7.92 -5.07 14.00
C PHE A 268 -7.94 -5.79 15.36
N VAL A 269 -7.50 -7.05 15.38
CA VAL A 269 -7.44 -7.90 16.58
C VAL A 269 -6.18 -7.62 17.40
N ARG A 270 -5.05 -7.29 16.77
CA ARG A 270 -3.76 -7.00 17.44
C ARG A 270 -3.85 -5.95 18.56
N PRO A 271 -4.58 -4.82 18.43
CA PRO A 271 -4.77 -3.87 19.54
C PRO A 271 -5.65 -4.40 20.68
N ARG A 272 -6.50 -5.39 20.40
CA ARG A 272 -7.41 -6.02 21.38
C ARG A 272 -6.82 -7.29 22.00
N LEU A 273 -5.77 -7.85 21.39
CA LEU A 273 -5.06 -9.01 21.90
C LEU A 273 -4.20 -8.60 23.11
N SER A 274 -4.30 -9.37 24.20
CA SER A 274 -3.57 -9.11 25.44
C SER A 274 -2.06 -9.03 25.20
N ARG A 275 -1.36 -8.11 25.88
CA ARG A 275 0.09 -7.89 25.75
C ARG A 275 0.93 -9.16 25.98
N ALA A 276 0.38 -10.16 26.67
CA ALA A 276 1.02 -11.46 26.92
C ALA A 276 1.12 -12.33 25.66
N LEU A 277 0.03 -12.49 24.91
CA LEU A 277 0.01 -13.28 23.67
C LEU A 277 0.82 -12.61 22.55
N ARG A 278 0.98 -11.28 22.62
CA ARG A 278 1.84 -10.52 21.71
C ARG A 278 3.33 -10.82 21.91
N ARG A 279 3.75 -11.10 23.16
CA ARG A 279 5.14 -11.49 23.45
C ARG A 279 5.42 -12.91 22.99
N GLU A 280 4.51 -13.85 23.21
CA GLU A 280 4.68 -15.24 22.80
C GLU A 280 4.87 -15.40 21.27
N ILE A 281 4.14 -14.62 20.45
CA ILE A 281 4.31 -14.62 18.98
C ILE A 281 5.59 -13.88 18.54
N GLU A 282 6.04 -12.87 19.28
CA GLU A 282 7.27 -12.13 19.00
C GLU A 282 8.52 -12.93 19.46
N ASP A 283 8.44 -13.66 20.58
CA ASP A 283 9.49 -14.48 21.18
C ASP A 283 9.72 -15.81 20.42
N GLU A 284 8.65 -16.45 19.91
CA GLU A 284 8.79 -17.63 19.02
C GLU A 284 9.52 -17.31 17.69
N GLY A 285 9.56 -16.04 17.29
CA GLY A 285 10.34 -15.57 16.14
C GLY A 285 11.83 -15.35 16.45
N GLU A 286 12.20 -15.12 17.71
CA GLU A 286 13.58 -14.87 18.15
C GLU A 286 14.31 -16.15 18.59
N GLU A 287 13.61 -17.15 19.16
CA GLU A 287 14.22 -18.43 19.57
C GLU A 287 14.69 -19.29 18.38
N GLY A 288 14.22 -19.00 17.16
CA GLY A 288 14.72 -19.63 15.92
C GLY A 288 16.06 -19.10 15.40
N GLU A 289 16.57 -17.97 15.92
CA GLU A 289 17.80 -17.32 15.44
C GLU A 289 19.03 -17.52 16.34
N GLY A 290 18.91 -18.26 17.45
CA GLY A 290 19.98 -18.39 18.45
C GLY A 290 20.41 -19.82 18.74
N ASN A 291 21.19 -20.46 17.86
CA ASN A 291 22.38 -21.24 18.25
C ASN A 291 23.02 -21.95 17.06
N GLY A 292 24.21 -21.50 16.69
CA GLY A 292 25.03 -22.16 15.68
C GLY A 292 26.39 -21.51 15.49
N GLU A 293 27.11 -21.17 16.56
CA GLU A 293 28.56 -20.92 16.48
C GLU A 293 29.31 -21.84 17.46
N PRO A 294 30.42 -22.47 17.03
CA PRO A 294 31.11 -23.50 17.80
C PRO A 294 32.01 -22.88 18.87
N PRO A 295 32.30 -23.58 19.98
CA PRO A 295 33.18 -23.05 21.00
C PRO A 295 34.63 -23.00 20.50
N GLY A 296 35.14 -21.77 20.33
CA GLY A 296 36.57 -21.50 20.15
C GLY A 296 37.34 -21.84 21.43
N SER A 297 38.39 -22.65 21.30
CA SER A 297 39.31 -22.99 22.36
C SER A 297 40.15 -21.78 22.78
N GLY A 298 39.95 -21.33 24.01
CA GLY A 298 40.71 -20.27 24.65
C GLY A 298 42.15 -20.69 24.96
N GLY A 299 43.10 -19.86 24.55
CA GLY A 299 44.50 -19.96 24.97
C GLY A 299 44.66 -19.63 26.44
N THR A 300 45.22 -20.57 27.20
CA THR A 300 45.66 -20.38 28.58
C THR A 300 47.00 -19.63 28.61
N LYS A 301 46.99 -18.42 29.16
CA LYS A 301 48.19 -17.76 29.71
C LYS A 301 48.47 -18.29 31.12
N GLY A 302 49.76 -18.42 31.41
CA GLY A 302 50.29 -19.18 32.53
C GLY A 302 50.13 -18.55 33.91
N CYS A 303 50.37 -19.41 34.90
CA CYS A 303 50.60 -19.08 36.30
C CYS A 303 51.60 -20.12 36.87
N ALA A 304 52.70 -19.62 37.45
CA ALA A 304 53.67 -20.23 38.40
C ALA A 304 54.25 -21.63 38.04
N ARG A 305 55.56 -21.89 38.11
CA ARG A 305 56.59 -21.46 39.07
C ARG A 305 57.95 -21.84 38.49
#